data_AF-A0A1I1F0G5-F1
#
_entry.id   AF-A0A1I1F0G5-F1
#
_cell.length_a   1.000
_cell.length_b   1.000
_cell.length_c   1.000
_cell.angle_alpha   90.00
_cell.angle_beta   90.00
_cell.angle_gamma   90.00
#
_symmetry.space_group_name_H-M   'P 1'
#
loop_
_entity.id
_entity.type
_entity.pdbx_description
1 polymer ?
#
loop_
_entity_poly.entity_id
_entity_poly.type
_entity_poly.pdbx_seq_one_letter_code
_entity_poly.pdbx_strand_id
1 'polypeptide(L)'
;MSGNDLGRTSSPVTSTTVELPTTVTECIEARLDHSEFDTVDEYAAYALEEVLARLDEPSEGDGRDTDAEVGDTVEKADIEARLKSLGYLD
;
A
#
# COMPACT_ATOMS: atom_id res chain seq x y z
N MET A 1 39.68 -15.79 -22.22
CA MET A 1 38.47 -15.88 -21.36
C MET A 1 38.65 -14.84 -20.27
N SER A 2 38.18 -13.62 -20.50
CA SER A 2 38.27 -12.54 -19.51
C SER A 2 37.11 -12.67 -18.55
N GLY A 3 37.46 -12.79 -17.26
CA GLY A 3 36.51 -12.87 -16.16
C GLY A 3 35.70 -11.59 -16.04
N ASN A 4 34.42 -11.80 -15.80
CA ASN A 4 33.36 -10.84 -15.67
C ASN A 4 33.43 -10.19 -14.27
N ASP A 5 33.95 -8.97 -14.16
CA ASP A 5 33.88 -8.18 -12.91
C ASP A 5 32.83 -7.07 -13.11
N LEU A 6 31.56 -7.48 -13.11
CA LEU A 6 30.46 -6.56 -12.91
C LEU A 6 30.37 -6.32 -11.40
N GLY A 7 31.22 -5.44 -10.90
CA GLY A 7 31.04 -4.77 -9.63
C GLY A 7 29.73 -4.02 -9.66
N ARG A 8 28.63 -4.72 -9.32
CA ARG A 8 27.35 -4.14 -8.97
C ARG A 8 27.64 -3.20 -7.81
N THR A 9 27.77 -1.90 -8.09
CA THR A 9 27.84 -0.87 -7.06
C THR A 9 26.51 -0.94 -6.33
N SER A 10 26.46 -1.70 -5.23
CA SER A 10 25.39 -1.56 -4.26
C SER A 10 25.49 -0.11 -3.81
N SER A 11 24.54 0.72 -4.25
CA SER A 11 24.44 2.09 -3.75
C SER A 11 24.52 2.04 -2.23
N PRO A 12 25.33 2.88 -1.58
CA PRO A 12 25.36 2.91 -0.12
C PRO A 12 23.94 3.25 0.36
N VAL A 13 23.37 2.40 1.20
CA VAL A 13 22.08 2.69 1.84
C VAL A 13 22.32 3.86 2.78
N THR A 14 21.96 5.07 2.36
CA THR A 14 22.06 6.26 3.19
C THR A 14 20.83 6.33 4.07
N SER A 15 20.97 5.98 5.35
CA SER A 15 19.90 6.10 6.34
C SER A 15 20.01 7.41 7.12
N THR A 16 18.86 7.95 7.53
CA THR A 16 18.75 9.11 8.45
C THR A 16 17.74 8.74 9.53
N THR A 17 18.01 9.11 10.78
CA THR A 17 17.13 8.83 11.92
C THR A 17 16.11 9.95 12.08
N VAL A 18 14.84 9.57 12.30
CA VAL A 18 13.73 10.47 12.65
C VAL A 18 13.14 10.05 13.99
N GLU A 19 12.71 11.02 14.79
CA GLU A 19 12.03 10.76 16.07
C GLU A 19 10.51 10.68 15.84
N LEU A 20 9.90 9.57 16.22
CA LEU A 20 8.46 9.33 16.11
C LEU A 20 7.83 9.21 17.51
N PRO A 21 6.55 9.58 17.68
CA PRO A 21 5.83 9.31 18.91
C PRO A 21 5.82 7.80 19.22
N THR A 22 5.96 7.45 20.49
CA THR A 22 5.98 6.03 20.92
C THR A 22 4.75 5.26 20.47
N THR A 23 3.58 5.91 20.46
CA THR A 23 2.32 5.32 19.99
C THR A 23 2.37 4.89 18.53
N VAL A 24 3.15 5.58 17.69
CA VAL A 24 3.33 5.24 16.28
C VAL A 24 4.27 4.04 16.16
N THR A 25 5.39 4.05 16.88
CA THR A 25 6.34 2.94 16.89
C THR A 25 5.70 1.64 17.41
N GLU A 26 4.92 1.70 18.49
CA GLU A 26 4.16 0.54 19.00
C GLU A 26 3.16 0.01 17.97
N CYS A 27 2.51 0.90 17.22
CA CYS A 27 1.59 0.52 16.15
C CYS A 27 2.29 -0.14 14.96
N ILE A 28 3.55 0.26 14.69
CA ILE A 28 4.39 -0.34 13.64
C ILE A 28 4.84 -1.73 14.09
N GLU A 29 5.38 -1.85 15.31
CA GLU A 29 5.83 -3.12 15.87
C GLU A 29 4.70 -4.17 15.91
N ALA A 30 3.51 -3.77 16.34
CA ALA A 30 2.34 -4.66 16.37
C ALA A 30 1.87 -5.13 14.99
N ARG A 31 2.16 -4.36 13.93
CA ARG A 31 1.82 -4.73 12.55
C ARG A 31 2.93 -5.53 11.86
N LEU A 32 4.17 -5.38 12.31
CA LEU A 32 5.34 -6.04 11.73
C LEU A 32 5.16 -7.56 11.70
N ASP A 33 4.67 -8.15 12.80
CA ASP A 33 4.40 -9.59 12.95
C ASP A 33 3.41 -10.16 11.90
N HIS A 34 2.61 -9.28 11.28
CA HIS A 34 1.60 -9.62 10.29
C HIS A 34 1.94 -9.08 8.89
N SER A 35 3.18 -8.66 8.68
CA SER A 35 3.66 -8.08 7.44
C SER A 35 4.73 -8.95 6.77
N GLU A 36 5.12 -8.59 5.56
CA GLU A 36 6.21 -9.25 4.82
C GLU A 36 7.61 -8.73 5.19
N PHE A 37 7.69 -7.73 6.08
CA PHE A 37 8.93 -7.04 6.43
C PHE A 37 9.60 -7.67 7.65
N ASP A 38 10.93 -7.70 7.64
CA ASP A 38 11.72 -8.31 8.72
C ASP A 38 12.09 -7.31 9.83
N THR A 39 12.01 -6.00 9.53
CA THR A 39 12.45 -4.95 10.45
C THR A 39 11.47 -3.78 10.52
N VAL A 40 11.47 -3.10 11.67
CA VAL A 40 10.70 -1.86 11.90
C VAL A 40 11.10 -0.79 10.88
N ASP A 41 12.39 -0.65 10.58
CA ASP A 41 12.89 0.36 9.65
C ASP A 41 12.36 0.14 8.23
N GLU A 42 12.31 -1.11 7.78
CA GLU A 42 11.83 -1.48 6.45
C GLU A 42 10.31 -1.25 6.33
N TYR A 43 9.54 -1.69 7.33
CA TYR A 43 8.10 -1.44 7.39
C TYR A 43 7.80 0.07 7.43
N ALA A 44 8.53 0.82 8.25
CA ALA A 44 8.35 2.26 8.40
C ALA A 44 8.70 3.00 7.11
N ALA A 45 9.77 2.61 6.41
CA ALA A 45 10.13 3.19 5.12
C ALA A 45 9.01 2.98 4.10
N TYR A 46 8.55 1.74 3.93
CA TYR A 46 7.44 1.43 3.03
C TYR A 46 6.16 2.23 3.37
N ALA A 47 5.75 2.23 4.64
CA ALA A 47 4.54 2.93 5.07
C ALA A 47 4.63 4.45 4.82
N LEU A 48 5.80 5.05 5.03
CA LEU A 48 6.01 6.48 4.76
C LEU A 48 6.06 6.76 3.26
N GLU A 49 6.68 5.90 2.46
CA GLU A 49 6.69 6.01 1.00
C GLU A 49 5.27 5.96 0.41
N GLU A 50 4.42 5.04 0.87
CA GLU A 50 3.01 4.95 0.44
C GLU A 50 2.22 6.22 0.80
N VAL A 51 2.44 6.77 2.00
CA VAL A 51 1.80 8.02 2.42
C VAL A 51 2.26 9.18 1.54
N LEU A 52 3.56 9.28 1.26
CA LEU A 52 4.10 10.34 0.40
C LEU A 52 3.61 10.20 -1.05
N ALA A 53 3.57 8.98 -1.58
CA ALA A 53 3.05 8.71 -2.92
C ALA A 53 1.60 9.19 -3.05
N ARG A 54 0.73 8.88 -2.07
CA ARG A 54 -0.66 9.35 -2.05
C ARG A 54 -0.79 10.88 -1.97
N LEU A 55 0.18 11.56 -1.37
CA LEU A 55 0.20 13.03 -1.29
C LEU A 55 0.74 13.68 -2.57
N ASP A 56 1.66 13.01 -3.26
CA ASP A 56 2.29 13.48 -4.50
C ASP A 56 1.46 13.20 -5.75
N GLU A 57 0.50 12.26 -5.68
CA GLU A 57 -0.47 12.05 -6.75
C GLU A 57 -1.24 13.36 -7.02
N PRO A 58 -1.11 13.98 -8.21
CA PRO A 58 -1.86 15.18 -8.53
C PRO A 58 -3.32 14.79 -8.43
N SER A 59 -4.04 15.48 -7.54
CA SER A 59 -5.46 15.31 -7.29
C SER A 59 -6.26 15.68 -8.55
N GLU A 60 -6.23 14.81 -9.56
CA GLU A 60 -7.15 14.76 -10.68
C GLU A 60 -8.44 14.08 -10.18
N GLY A 61 -9.11 14.71 -9.22
CA GLY A 61 -10.41 14.24 -8.74
C GLY A 61 -10.57 14.29 -7.22
N ASP A 62 -11.21 15.36 -6.76
CA ASP A 62 -12.18 15.28 -5.68
C ASP A 62 -13.04 14.01 -5.84
N GLY A 63 -12.85 13.01 -4.97
CA GLY A 63 -13.30 11.65 -5.30
C GLY A 63 -13.19 10.57 -4.24
N ARG A 64 -13.49 10.89 -2.97
CA ARG A 64 -13.95 9.96 -1.91
C ARG A 64 -12.93 8.97 -1.31
N ASP A 65 -12.83 9.06 0.00
CA ASP A 65 -13.19 7.99 0.95
C ASP A 65 -13.33 6.57 0.37
N THR A 66 -12.43 5.69 0.83
CA THR A 66 -12.77 4.40 1.45
C THR A 66 -13.49 3.31 0.62
N ASP A 67 -12.78 2.20 0.36
CA ASP A 67 -13.33 0.84 0.19
C ASP A 67 -14.07 0.49 -1.13
N ALA A 68 -13.45 0.67 -2.30
CA ALA A 68 -14.04 0.17 -3.56
C ALA A 68 -13.03 -0.30 -4.62
N GLU A 69 -11.96 -1.02 -4.22
CA GLU A 69 -11.08 -1.75 -5.16
C GLU A 69 -11.64 -3.14 -5.52
N VAL A 70 -12.97 -3.30 -5.63
CA VAL A 70 -13.64 -4.48 -6.21
C VAL A 70 -15.03 -4.06 -6.75
N GLY A 71 -15.13 -3.33 -7.88
CA GLY A 71 -16.48 -3.03 -8.35
C GLY A 71 -16.73 -2.24 -9.63
N ASP A 72 -15.73 -1.59 -10.24
CA ASP A 72 -16.04 -0.61 -11.31
C ASP A 72 -16.26 -1.19 -12.72
N THR A 73 -16.47 -2.51 -12.85
CA THR A 73 -16.86 -3.13 -14.14
C THR A 73 -17.96 -4.18 -14.03
N VAL A 74 -18.55 -4.39 -12.86
CA VAL A 74 -19.79 -5.17 -12.78
C VAL A 74 -20.93 -4.20 -13.03
N GLU A 75 -21.33 -4.12 -14.31
CA GLU A 75 -22.45 -3.30 -14.75
C GLU A 75 -23.62 -3.49 -13.78
N LYS A 76 -24.13 -2.39 -13.20
CA LYS A 76 -25.23 -2.36 -12.24
C LYS A 76 -26.41 -3.28 -12.61
N ALA A 77 -26.62 -3.51 -13.92
CA ALA A 77 -27.60 -4.43 -14.46
C ALA A 77 -27.38 -5.90 -14.03
N ASP A 78 -26.13 -6.39 -13.95
CA ASP A 78 -25.81 -7.75 -13.50
C ASP A 78 -26.09 -7.95 -12.02
N ILE A 79 -25.79 -6.93 -11.20
CA ILE A 79 -26.10 -6.93 -9.77
C ILE A 79 -27.62 -6.94 -9.57
N GLU A 80 -28.34 -6.10 -10.30
CA GLU A 80 -29.81 -6.02 -10.23
C GLU A 80 -30.49 -7.34 -10.64
N ALA A 81 -30.01 -7.96 -11.73
CA ALA A 81 -30.50 -9.26 -12.19
C ALA A 81 -30.30 -10.36 -11.14
N ARG A 82 -29.13 -10.37 -10.48
CA ARG A 82 -28.83 -11.33 -9.41
C ARG A 82 -29.69 -11.09 -8.17
N LEU A 83 -29.90 -9.84 -7.78
CA LEU A 83 -30.75 -9.48 -6.63
C LEU A 83 -32.21 -9.84 -6.86
N LYS A 84 -32.75 -9.64 -8.07
CA LYS A 84 -34.10 -10.05 -8.45
C LYS A 84 -34.25 -11.58 -8.45
N SER A 85 -33.27 -12.31 -8.97
CA SER A 85 -33.24 -13.78 -8.93
C SER A 85 -33.26 -14.35 -7.50
N LEU A 86 -32.61 -13.64 -6.57
CA LEU A 86 -32.59 -13.99 -5.15
C LEU A 86 -33.82 -13.47 -4.37
N GLY A 87 -34.73 -12.73 -5.00
CA GLY A 87 -35.96 -12.23 -4.39
C GLY A 87 -35.78 -11.00 -3.48
N TYR A 88 -34.66 -10.29 -3.59
CA TYR A 88 -34.41 -9.04 -2.84
C TYR A 88 -35.02 -7.80 -3.50
N LEU A 89 -35.42 -7.90 -4.77
CA LEU A 89 -36.07 -6.85 -5.55
C LEU A 89 -37.34 -7.43 -6.17
N ASP A 90 -38.47 -6.77 -5.99
CA ASP A 90 -39.77 -7.09 -6.63
C ASP A 90 -39.85 -6.39 -8.00
#